data_AF-A0AAW0FJK2-F1
#
_entry.id   AF-A0AAW0FJK2-F1
#
_cell.length_a   1.000
_cell.length_b   1.000
_cell.length_c   1.000
_cell.angle_alpha   90.00
_cell.angle_beta   90.00
_cell.angle_gamma   90.00
#
_symmetry.space_group_name_H-M   'P 1'
#
loop_
_entity.id
_entity.type
_entity.pdbx_description
1 polymer ?
#
loop_
_entity_poly.entity_id
_entity_poly.type
_entity_poly.pdbx_seq_one_letter_code
_entity_poly.pdbx_strand_id
1 'polypeptide(L)'
;MQYSTPTINVNERVTKPLSKILQPSALPKPRRLLFKNVNVIDVVKNQTITRTNVLVSNGVIETISQDIFDTSGSVEIDCHGKYLCPGLFDNHVHVTVVPGEKDLEGCMNMVKTKSLIL
;
A
#
# COMPACT_ATOMS: atom_id res chain seq x y z
N MET A 1 27.79 -32.43 -2.70
CA MET A 1 26.54 -31.91 -2.09
C MET A 1 25.50 -31.77 -3.18
N GLN A 2 24.49 -32.64 -3.16
CA GLN A 2 23.42 -32.68 -4.15
C GLN A 2 22.38 -31.64 -3.75
N TYR A 3 22.22 -30.56 -4.53
CA TYR A 3 21.15 -29.60 -4.30
C TYR A 3 19.85 -30.20 -4.83
N SER A 4 18.95 -30.57 -3.92
CA SER A 4 17.59 -30.98 -4.26
C SER A 4 16.80 -29.73 -4.63
N THR A 5 16.50 -29.54 -5.91
CA THR A 5 15.57 -28.49 -6.35
C THR A 5 14.19 -28.80 -5.77
N PRO A 6 13.58 -27.90 -4.97
CA PRO A 6 12.24 -28.13 -4.46
C PRO A 6 11.27 -28.21 -5.64
N THR A 7 10.56 -29.34 -5.76
CA THR A 7 9.50 -29.52 -6.76
C THR A 7 8.38 -28.53 -6.47
N ILE A 8 8.26 -27.49 -7.29
CA ILE A 8 7.20 -26.49 -7.16
C ILE A 8 5.88 -27.16 -7.61
N ASN A 9 4.97 -27.39 -6.68
CA ASN A 9 3.64 -27.87 -7.00
C ASN A 9 2.79 -26.71 -7.53
N VAL A 10 2.65 -26.62 -8.85
CA VAL A 10 1.83 -25.60 -9.54
C VAL A 10 0.33 -25.73 -9.23
N ASN A 11 -0.12 -26.88 -8.70
CA ASN A 11 -1.53 -27.19 -8.40
C ASN A 11 -1.92 -26.99 -6.92
N GLU A 12 -1.06 -26.39 -6.09
CA GLU A 12 -1.30 -26.21 -4.65
C GLU A 12 -2.64 -25.51 -4.32
N ARG A 13 -3.14 -24.65 -5.22
CA ARG A 13 -4.40 -23.91 -5.03
C ARG A 13 -5.64 -24.75 -5.30
N VAL A 14 -5.51 -25.84 -6.07
CA VAL A 14 -6.62 -26.75 -6.38
C VAL A 14 -6.87 -27.70 -5.20
N THR A 15 -5.84 -28.02 -4.43
CA THR A 15 -5.89 -29.04 -3.37
C THR A 15 -6.04 -28.47 -1.96
N LYS A 16 -5.84 -27.16 -1.76
CA LYS A 16 -6.05 -26.52 -0.46
C LYS A 16 -7.53 -26.17 -0.25
N PRO A 17 -8.11 -26.46 0.93
CA PRO A 17 -9.48 -26.07 1.23
C PRO A 17 -9.61 -24.54 1.19
N LEU A 18 -10.75 -24.04 0.70
CA LEU A 18 -11.03 -22.61 0.50
C LEU A 18 -10.73 -21.77 1.75
N SER A 19 -10.97 -22.33 2.94
CA SER A 19 -10.72 -21.71 4.26
C SER A 19 -9.25 -21.41 4.56
N LYS A 20 -8.32 -22.07 3.86
CA LYS A 20 -6.87 -21.88 4.00
C LYS A 20 -6.31 -20.91 2.95
N ILE A 21 -7.10 -20.61 1.91
CA ILE A 21 -6.78 -19.69 0.82
C ILE A 21 -7.36 -18.29 1.12
N LEU A 22 -8.56 -18.24 1.70
CA LEU A 22 -9.18 -17.01 2.20
C LEU A 22 -9.04 -16.92 3.73
N GLN A 23 -7.92 -16.38 4.19
CA GLN A 23 -8.00 -15.51 5.36
C GLN A 23 -7.75 -14.09 4.87
N PRO A 24 -8.81 -13.31 4.56
CA PRO A 24 -8.69 -11.87 4.62
C PRO A 24 -8.31 -11.59 6.07
N SER A 25 -7.03 -11.32 6.34
CA SER A 25 -6.59 -10.87 7.65
C SER A 25 -7.49 -9.70 8.02
N ALA A 26 -8.12 -9.75 9.19
CA ALA A 26 -8.91 -8.64 9.68
C ALA A 26 -8.04 -7.40 9.59
N LEU A 27 -8.44 -6.42 8.75
CA LEU A 27 -7.65 -5.21 8.55
C LEU A 27 -7.36 -4.61 9.92
N PRO A 28 -6.09 -4.30 10.24
CA PRO A 28 -5.76 -3.72 11.53
C PRO A 28 -6.61 -2.47 11.73
N LYS A 29 -7.15 -2.31 12.95
CA LYS A 29 -8.01 -1.16 13.27
C LYS A 29 -7.27 0.12 12.89
N PRO A 30 -7.92 1.04 12.15
CA PRO A 30 -7.28 2.27 11.72
C PRO A 30 -6.83 3.05 12.95
N ARG A 31 -5.55 3.44 12.98
CA ARG A 31 -4.97 4.23 14.07
C ARG A 31 -5.17 5.71 13.82
N ARG A 32 -5.20 6.50 14.88
CA ARG A 32 -5.09 7.97 14.80
C ARG A 32 -3.62 8.30 14.49
N LEU A 33 -3.36 9.02 13.40
CA LEU A 33 -2.02 9.37 12.91
C LEU A 33 -1.90 10.88 12.76
N LEU A 34 -0.78 11.45 13.18
CA LEU A 34 -0.46 12.85 12.99
C LEU A 34 0.81 12.99 12.16
N PHE A 35 0.70 13.54 10.96
CA PHE A 35 1.85 13.98 10.17
C PHE A 35 2.21 15.41 10.57
N LYS A 36 3.40 15.62 11.12
CA LYS A 36 3.86 16.92 11.64
C LYS A 36 4.79 17.62 10.67
N ASN A 37 4.71 18.95 10.63
CA ASN A 37 5.63 19.81 9.88
C ASN A 37 5.76 19.43 8.39
N VAL A 38 4.69 18.94 7.77
CA VAL A 38 4.71 18.45 6.39
C VAL A 38 4.37 19.56 5.40
N ASN A 39 4.92 19.46 4.19
CA ASN A 39 4.50 20.29 3.06
C ASN A 39 3.38 19.57 2.31
N VAL A 40 2.14 20.08 2.39
CA VAL A 40 0.98 19.47 1.75
C VAL A 40 0.85 19.97 0.31
N ILE A 41 0.75 19.05 -0.64
CA ILE A 41 0.47 19.36 -2.05
C ILE A 41 -1.04 19.45 -2.26
N ASP A 42 -1.55 20.66 -2.40
CA ASP A 42 -2.94 20.93 -2.76
C ASP A 42 -3.07 20.94 -4.28
N VAL A 43 -3.53 19.82 -4.82
CA VAL A 43 -3.72 19.62 -6.27
C VAL A 43 -4.92 20.39 -6.82
N VAL A 44 -5.88 20.80 -5.97
CA VAL A 44 -7.07 21.56 -6.40
C VAL A 44 -6.70 23.02 -6.60
N LYS A 45 -5.93 23.58 -5.68
CA LYS A 45 -5.47 24.98 -5.74
C LYS A 45 -4.11 25.15 -6.42
N ASN A 46 -3.48 24.05 -6.84
CA ASN A 46 -2.15 24.02 -7.46
C ASN A 46 -1.09 24.77 -6.62
N GLN A 47 -1.03 24.45 -5.32
CA GLN A 47 -0.10 25.09 -4.39
C GLN A 47 0.46 24.11 -3.36
N THR A 48 1.58 24.49 -2.75
CA THR A 48 2.18 23.76 -1.63
C THR A 48 1.96 24.53 -0.34
N ILE A 49 1.26 23.92 0.62
CA ILE A 49 1.04 24.47 1.96
C ILE A 49 2.13 23.94 2.87
N THR A 50 3.08 24.80 3.26
CA THR A 50 4.25 24.39 4.04
C THR A 50 3.94 24.32 5.54
N ARG A 51 4.81 23.63 6.31
CA ARG A 51 4.77 23.60 7.79
C ARG A 51 3.39 23.27 8.38
N THR A 52 2.68 22.34 7.75
CA THR A 52 1.30 21.98 8.11
C THR A 52 1.28 20.68 8.88
N ASN A 53 0.29 20.52 9.76
CA ASN A 53 0.01 19.27 10.46
C ASN A 53 -1.26 18.65 9.89
N VAL A 54 -1.23 17.33 9.65
CA VAL A 54 -2.36 16.57 9.11
C VAL A 54 -2.72 15.43 10.06
N LEU A 55 -3.92 15.46 10.60
CA LEU A 55 -4.47 14.46 11.49
C LEU A 55 -5.41 13.54 10.71
N VAL A 56 -5.16 12.24 10.82
CA VAL A 56 -5.97 11.18 10.24
C VAL A 56 -6.51 10.31 11.36
N SER A 57 -7.81 10.06 11.37
CA SER A 57 -8.48 9.24 12.37
C SER A 57 -9.52 8.36 11.70
N ASN A 58 -9.58 7.08 12.06
CA ASN A 58 -10.52 6.12 11.48
C ASN A 58 -10.50 6.07 9.94
N GLY A 59 -9.33 6.27 9.32
CA GLY A 59 -9.17 6.27 7.86
C GLY A 59 -9.65 7.55 7.15
N VAL A 60 -10.04 8.58 7.91
CA VAL A 60 -10.52 9.87 7.40
C VAL A 60 -9.53 10.96 7.81
N ILE A 61 -9.31 11.93 6.92
CA ILE A 61 -8.58 13.15 7.28
C ILE A 61 -9.48 14.00 8.17
N GLU A 62 -9.12 14.11 9.45
CA GLU A 62 -9.89 14.81 10.48
C GLU A 62 -9.60 16.32 10.42
N THR A 63 -8.32 16.68 10.37
CA THR A 63 -7.87 18.07 10.45
C THR A 63 -6.62 18.29 9.59
N ILE A 64 -6.57 19.42 8.89
CA ILE A 64 -5.37 19.96 8.24
C ILE A 64 -5.20 21.38 8.76
N SER A 65 -4.15 21.67 9.54
CA SER A 65 -3.92 23.01 10.10
C SER A 65 -2.45 23.26 10.42
N GLN A 66 -2.05 24.53 10.38
CA GLN A 66 -0.75 25.00 10.90
C GLN A 66 -0.82 25.35 12.40
N ASP A 67 -2.04 25.51 12.92
CA ASP A 67 -2.27 25.86 14.32
C ASP A 67 -2.18 24.62 15.24
N ILE A 68 -2.18 24.89 16.54
CA ILE A 68 -2.25 23.85 17.58
C ILE A 68 -3.70 23.34 17.67
N PHE A 69 -3.86 22.03 17.70
CA PHE A 69 -5.14 21.36 17.92
C PHE A 69 -4.92 20.07 18.73
N ASP A 70 -6.02 19.44 19.16
CA ASP A 70 -5.92 18.19 19.91
C ASP A 70 -5.38 17.05 19.04
N THR A 71 -4.26 16.48 19.48
CA THR A 71 -3.60 15.34 18.84
C THR A 71 -3.49 14.13 19.77
N SER A 72 -4.24 14.13 20.88
CA SER A 72 -4.15 13.10 21.92
C SER A 72 -4.45 11.71 21.38
N GLY A 73 -3.63 10.73 21.77
CA GLY A 73 -3.77 9.35 21.31
C GLY A 73 -3.41 9.11 19.85
N SER A 74 -2.85 10.11 19.15
CA SER A 74 -2.29 9.92 17.81
C SER A 74 -0.85 9.40 17.86
N VAL A 75 -0.49 8.61 16.85
CA VAL A 75 0.91 8.28 16.57
C VAL A 75 1.49 9.40 15.72
N GLU A 76 2.51 10.07 16.24
CA GLU A 76 3.17 11.17 15.55
C GLU A 76 4.21 10.67 14.53
N ILE A 77 4.22 11.30 13.36
CA ILE A 77 5.20 11.07 12.29
C ILE A 77 5.77 12.44 11.93
N ASP A 78 7.07 12.65 12.18
CA ASP A 78 7.75 13.88 11.78
C ASP A 78 8.06 13.85 10.29
N CYS A 79 7.51 14.82 9.57
CA CYS A 79 7.62 14.97 8.14
C CYS A 79 8.33 16.28 7.76
N HIS A 80 9.12 16.87 8.66
CA HIS A 80 9.88 18.07 8.37
C HIS A 80 10.68 17.97 7.06
N GLY A 81 10.46 18.93 6.15
CA GLY A 81 11.10 18.99 4.84
C GLY A 81 10.57 17.96 3.82
N LYS A 82 9.60 17.12 4.19
CA LYS A 82 8.95 16.13 3.31
C LYS A 82 7.64 16.68 2.76
N TYR A 83 7.10 15.97 1.77
CA TYR A 83 5.87 16.31 1.09
C TYR A 83 4.79 15.25 1.32
N LEU A 84 3.55 15.70 1.51
CA LEU A 84 2.37 14.86 1.56
C LEU A 84 1.50 15.17 0.35
N CYS A 85 1.15 14.15 -0.42
CA CYS A 85 0.26 14.24 -1.56
C CYS A 85 -0.87 13.23 -1.42
N PRO A 86 -1.99 13.40 -2.17
CA PRO A 86 -2.96 12.33 -2.33
C PRO A 86 -2.27 11.03 -2.77
N GLY A 87 -2.79 9.90 -2.32
CA GLY A 87 -2.30 8.59 -2.76
C GLY A 87 -2.34 8.50 -4.29
N LEU A 88 -1.28 7.97 -4.89
CA LEU A 88 -1.22 7.78 -6.33
C LEU A 88 -2.29 6.76 -6.75
N PHE A 89 -2.97 7.07 -7.86
CA PHE A 89 -3.94 6.18 -8.50
C PHE A 89 -3.41 5.80 -9.88
N ASP A 90 -3.63 4.54 -10.26
CA ASP A 90 -3.23 4.01 -11.56
C ASP A 90 -4.47 3.48 -12.28
N ASN A 91 -4.76 4.06 -13.45
CA ASN A 91 -5.94 3.71 -14.25
C ASN A 91 -5.69 2.55 -15.22
N HIS A 92 -4.46 2.06 -15.34
CA HIS A 92 -4.13 1.00 -16.26
C HIS A 92 -2.98 0.14 -15.72
N VAL A 93 -3.36 -0.90 -14.97
CA VAL A 93 -2.44 -1.90 -14.45
C VAL A 93 -2.74 -3.27 -15.02
N HIS A 94 -1.68 -4.01 -15.33
CA HIS A 94 -1.74 -5.44 -15.46
C HIS A 94 -1.19 -6.07 -14.18
N VAL A 95 -2.07 -6.58 -13.32
CA VAL A 95 -1.66 -7.11 -12.01
C VAL A 95 -0.96 -8.47 -12.14
N THR A 96 -1.31 -9.25 -13.17
CA THR A 96 -0.81 -10.61 -13.42
C THR A 96 0.17 -10.71 -14.59
N VAL A 97 0.35 -9.64 -15.35
CA VAL A 97 1.20 -9.61 -16.54
C VAL A 97 2.26 -8.53 -16.32
N VAL A 98 3.48 -8.96 -16.00
CA VAL A 98 4.63 -8.07 -15.97
C VAL A 98 5.15 -7.84 -17.40
N PRO A 99 5.64 -6.64 -17.75
CA PRO A 99 6.22 -6.39 -19.06
C PRO A 99 7.39 -7.35 -19.33
N GLY A 100 7.32 -8.14 -20.42
CA GLY A 100 8.38 -9.08 -20.80
C GLY A 100 7.89 -10.37 -21.46
N GLU A 101 6.63 -10.77 -21.26
CA GLU A 101 6.06 -12.00 -21.83
C GLU A 101 5.17 -11.73 -23.04
N LYS A 102 5.23 -12.63 -24.02
CA LYS A 102 4.57 -12.44 -25.33
C LYS A 102 3.07 -12.69 -25.31
N ASP A 103 2.59 -13.50 -24.37
CA ASP A 103 1.21 -13.97 -24.33
C ASP A 103 0.78 -14.37 -22.90
N LEU A 104 -0.51 -14.65 -22.76
CA LEU A 104 -1.12 -15.06 -21.49
C LEU A 104 -0.59 -16.41 -20.99
N GLU A 105 -0.19 -17.30 -21.90
CA GLU A 105 0.39 -18.61 -21.57
C GLU A 105 1.75 -18.46 -20.88
N GLY A 106 2.60 -17.54 -21.36
CA GLY A 106 3.87 -17.17 -20.72
C GLY A 106 3.68 -16.66 -19.29
N CYS A 107 2.61 -15.90 -19.02
CA CYS A 107 2.30 -15.42 -17.67
C CYS A 107 1.81 -16.52 -16.72
N MET A 108 1.05 -17.50 -17.22
CA MET A 108 0.54 -18.61 -16.38
C MET A 108 1.66 -19.55 -15.92
N ASN A 109 2.75 -19.66 -16.69
CA ASN A 109 3.90 -20.50 -16.37
C ASN A 109 4.98 -19.77 -15.54
N MET A 110 4.73 -18.53 -15.10
CA MET A 110 5.71 -17.75 -14.35
C MET A 110 5.91 -18.25 -12.91
N VAL A 111 7.17 -18.27 -12.46
CA VAL A 111 7.53 -18.61 -11.07
C VAL A 111 7.00 -17.53 -10.12
N LYS A 112 6.35 -17.95 -9.03
CA LYS A 112 5.61 -17.11 -8.04
C LYS A 112 6.36 -15.88 -7.51
N THR A 113 7.69 -15.87 -7.54
CA THR A 113 8.51 -14.78 -6.98
C THR A 113 8.49 -13.46 -7.76
N LYS A 114 7.83 -13.40 -8.93
CA LYS A 114 7.77 -12.19 -9.77
C LYS A 114 6.37 -11.59 -9.97
N SER A 115 5.33 -12.20 -9.42
CA SER A 115 3.95 -11.71 -9.53
C SER A 115 3.62 -10.78 -8.36
N LEU A 116 2.97 -9.65 -8.63
CA LEU A 116 2.49 -8.72 -7.58
C LEU A 116 1.35 -9.30 -6.74
N ILE A 117 0.72 -10.37 -7.22
CA ILE A 117 -0.14 -11.23 -6.40
C ILE A 117 0.62 -12.54 -6.16
N LEU A 118 1.03 -12.71 -4.89
CA LEU A 118 1.45 -13.93 -4.18
C LEU A 118 1.51 -15.24 -4.98
#